data_AF-A0A7Y5JUQ2-F1
#
_entry.id   AF-A0A7Y5JUQ2-F1
#
_cell.length_a   1.000
_cell.length_b   1.000
_cell.length_c   1.000
_cell.angle_alpha   90.00
_cell.angle_beta   90.00
_cell.angle_gamma   90.00
#
_symmetry.space_group_name_H-M   'P 1'
#
loop_
_entity.id
_entity.type
_entity.pdbx_description
1 polymer ?
#
loop_
_entity_poly.entity_id
_entity_poly.type
_entity_poly.pdbx_seq_one_letter_code
_entity_poly.pdbx_strand_id
1 'polypeptide(L)' 'MFGSRFMPCQECGASVDRTGTGSHECEPERRADYQMFGLRDEVAQLEAGVHRYLTTATGRFESWLAARKVRGRT' A
#
# COMPACT_ATOMS: atom_id res chain seq x y z
N MET A 1 27.36 23.68 8.75
CA MET A 1 26.76 22.37 8.41
C MET A 1 26.17 22.52 7.01
N PHE A 2 26.76 21.91 5.98
CA PHE A 2 26.24 22.00 4.61
C PHE A 2 25.05 21.04 4.50
N GLY A 3 23.82 21.57 4.40
CA GLY A 3 22.64 20.75 4.17
C GLY A 3 22.68 20.15 2.76
N SER A 4 22.24 18.89 2.62
CA SER A 4 22.08 18.28 1.29
C SER A 4 21.21 19.18 0.42
N ARG A 5 21.72 19.50 -0.78
CA ARG A 5 20.98 20.26 -1.80
C ARG A 5 19.73 19.50 -2.26
N PHE A 6 19.76 18.18 -2.21
CA PHE A 6 18.63 17.33 -2.60
C PHE A 6 17.98 16.68 -1.39
N MET A 7 16.65 16.70 -1.34
CA MET A 7 15.84 16.03 -0.31
C MET A 7 14.78 15.16 -0.97
N PRO A 8 14.37 14.06 -0.33
CA PRO A 8 13.25 13.28 -0.82
C PRO A 8 11.94 14.07 -0.70
N CYS A 9 11.18 14.13 -1.79
CA CYS A 9 9.78 14.52 -1.78
C CYS A 9 9.02 13.59 -0.83
N GLN A 10 8.26 14.17 0.09
CA GLN A 10 7.51 13.41 1.09
C GLN A 10 6.31 12.66 0.50
N GLU A 11 5.89 13.02 -0.71
CA GLU A 11 4.72 12.43 -1.37
C GLU A 11 5.08 11.30 -2.34
N CYS A 12 6.20 11.41 -3.07
CA CYS A 12 6.58 10.45 -4.12
C CYS A 12 8.02 9.94 -4.01
N GLY A 13 8.77 10.33 -2.98
CA GLY A 13 10.15 9.90 -2.75
C GLY A 13 11.19 10.41 -3.75
N ALA A 14 10.80 11.22 -4.74
CA ALA A 14 11.72 11.79 -5.71
C ALA A 14 12.78 12.67 -5.04
N SER A 15 14.03 12.58 -5.49
CA SER A 15 15.10 13.46 -5.02
C SER A 15 14.93 14.83 -5.66
N VAL A 16 14.50 15.83 -4.88
CA VAL A 16 14.20 17.18 -5.35
C VAL A 16 15.24 18.18 -4.85
N ASP A 17 15.67 19.10 -5.71
CA ASP A 17 16.57 20.20 -5.35
C ASP A 17 15.83 21.19 -4.45
N ARG A 18 16.33 21.42 -3.24
CA ARG A 18 15.77 22.40 -2.30
C ARG A 18 15.91 23.85 -2.75
N THR A 19 16.86 24.11 -3.66
CA THR A 19 17.26 25.45 -4.11
C THR A 19 16.78 25.78 -5.52
N GLY A 20 16.20 24.80 -6.22
CA GLY A 20 15.83 24.90 -7.63
C GLY A 20 14.46 25.56 -7.85
N THR A 21 14.40 26.40 -8.89
CA THR A 21 13.22 27.14 -9.39
C THR A 21 12.20 26.29 -10.17
N GLY A 22 12.38 24.97 -10.24
CA GLY A 22 11.45 24.06 -10.91
C GLY A 22 10.36 23.56 -9.97
N SER A 23 9.09 23.73 -10.34
CA SER A 23 7.96 23.13 -9.62
C SER A 23 8.03 21.62 -9.79
N HIS A 24 8.43 20.90 -8.75
CA HIS A 24 8.30 19.44 -8.74
C HIS A 24 6.82 19.06 -8.79
N GLU A 25 6.45 18.22 -9.75
CA GLU A 25 5.15 17.59 -9.82
C GLU A 25 5.31 16.08 -9.58
N CYS A 26 4.50 15.54 -8.66
CA CYS A 26 4.49 14.12 -8.35
C CYS A 26 3.78 13.37 -9.47
N GLU A 27 4.55 12.64 -10.28
CA GLU A 27 3.98 11.72 -11.27
C GLU A 27 3.13 10.64 -10.55
N PRO A 28 1.88 10.40 -10.99
CA PRO A 28 0.95 9.50 -10.31
C PRO A 28 1.45 8.07 -10.06
N GLU A 29 2.11 7.43 -11.04
CA GLU A 29 2.63 6.07 -10.92
C GLU A 29 3.74 5.99 -9.86
N ARG A 30 4.71 6.92 -9.89
CA ARG A 30 5.77 7.02 -8.87
C ARG A 30 5.19 7.25 -7.48
N ARG A 31 4.15 8.08 -7.36
CA ARG A 31 3.47 8.30 -6.08
C ARG A 31 2.83 7.01 -5.57
N ALA A 32 2.18 6.25 -6.46
CA ALA A 32 1.61 4.96 -6.11
C ALA A 32 2.70 3.97 -5.64
N ASP A 33 3.81 3.88 -6.36
CA ASP A 33 4.94 3.01 -5.98
C ASP A 33 5.52 3.38 -4.61
N TYR A 34 5.71 4.68 -4.35
CA TYR A 34 6.22 5.17 -3.08
C TYR A 34 5.28 4.86 -1.91
N GLN A 35 3.97 5.04 -2.11
CA GLN A 35 2.95 4.70 -1.12
C GLN A 35 2.89 3.18 -0.86
N MET A 36 2.90 2.37 -1.93
CA MET A 36 2.90 0.91 -1.82
C MET A 36 4.14 0.40 -1.09
N PHE A 37 5.31 1.00 -1.36
CA PHE A 37 6.53 0.68 -0.64
C PHE A 37 6.42 0.99 0.86
N GLY A 38 5.86 2.15 1.22
CA GLY A 38 5.63 2.53 2.61
C GLY A 38 4.64 1.62 3.34
N LEU A 39 3.61 1.13 2.63
CA LEU A 39 2.55 0.29 3.19
C LEU A 39 2.87 -1.21 3.20
N ARG A 40 3.99 -1.65 2.61
CA ARG A 40 4.29 -3.08 2.40
C ARG A 40 4.19 -3.94 3.67
N ASP A 41 4.64 -3.41 4.80
CA ASP A 41 4.64 -4.14 6.07
C ASP A 41 3.23 -4.18 6.69
N GLU A 42 2.43 -3.14 6.48
CA GLU A 42 1.01 -3.10 6.89
C GLU A 42 0.17 -4.06 6.05
N VAL A 43 0.40 -4.10 4.73
CA VAL A 43 -0.23 -5.06 3.82
C VAL A 43 0.11 -6.49 4.22
N ALA A 44 1.39 -6.79 4.47
CA ALA A 44 1.81 -8.12 4.91
C ALA A 44 1.16 -8.52 6.25
N GLN A 45 1.02 -7.59 7.19
CA GLN A 45 0.34 -7.83 8.46
C GLN A 45 -1.16 -8.10 8.27
N LEU A 46 -1.82 -7.33 7.41
CA LEU A 46 -3.22 -7.52 7.04
C LEU A 46 -3.42 -8.90 6.41
N GLU A 47 -2.60 -9.27 5.42
CA GLU A 47 -2.65 -10.58 4.76
C GLU A 47 -2.50 -11.71 5.77
N ALA A 48 -1.49 -11.63 6.64
CA ALA A 48 -1.29 -12.61 7.72
C ALA A 48 -2.50 -12.66 8.66
N GLY A 49 -3.11 -11.52 8.98
CA GLY A 49 -4.32 -11.42 9.79
C GLY A 49 -5.51 -12.11 9.14
N VAL A 50 -5.75 -11.86 7.85
CA VAL A 50 -6.80 -12.51 7.06
C VAL A 50 -6.55 -14.02 7.00
N HIS A 51 -5.34 -14.46 6.70
CA HIS A 51 -4.99 -15.88 6.69
C HIS A 51 -5.29 -16.54 8.04
N ARG A 52 -4.84 -15.95 9.15
CA ARG A 52 -5.16 -16.46 10.50
C ARG A 52 -6.66 -16.53 10.72
N TYR A 53 -7.40 -15.47 10.39
CA TYR A 53 -8.85 -15.44 10.54
C TYR A 53 -9.54 -16.57 9.78
N LEU A 54 -9.15 -16.78 8.52
CA LEU A 54 -9.73 -17.82 7.66
C LEU A 54 -9.40 -19.25 8.14
N THR A 55 -8.43 -19.43 9.03
CA THR A 55 -8.18 -20.73 9.69
C THR A 55 -9.08 -21.01 10.89
N THR A 56 -9.75 -20.00 11.45
CA THR A 56 -10.69 -20.16 12.56
C THR A 56 -11.98 -20.85 12.11
N ALA A 57 -12.73 -21.44 13.06
CA ALA A 57 -14.02 -22.06 12.74
C ALA A 57 -15.00 -21.06 12.11
N THR A 58 -15.07 -19.83 12.63
CA THR A 58 -15.91 -18.75 12.09
C THR A 58 -15.49 -18.37 10.68
N GLY A 59 -14.20 -18.10 10.45
CA GLY A 59 -13.71 -17.70 9.13
C GLY A 59 -13.91 -18.79 8.07
N ARG A 60 -13.76 -20.07 8.43
CA ARG A 60 -14.09 -21.19 7.53
C ARG A 60 -15.57 -21.26 7.18
N PHE A 61 -16.44 -21.06 8.18
CA PHE A 61 -17.88 -21.05 7.98
C PHE A 61 -18.31 -19.90 7.05
N GLU A 62 -17.79 -18.69 7.28
CA GLU A 62 -18.08 -17.53 6.44
C GLU A 62 -17.58 -17.72 5.00
N SER A 63 -16.39 -18.29 4.83
CA SER A 63 -15.84 -18.64 3.51
C SER A 63 -16.73 -19.64 2.76
N TRP A 64 -17.19 -20.69 3.46
CA TRP A 64 -18.13 -21.66 2.92
C TRP A 64 -19.46 -21.02 2.52
N LEU A 65 -20.00 -20.15 3.37
CA LEU A 65 -21.25 -19.43 3.12
C LEU A 65 -21.11 -18.50 1.89
N ALA A 66 -20.02 -17.75 1.79
CA ALA A 66 -19.73 -16.88 0.66
C ALA A 66 -19.64 -17.67 -0.66
N ALA A 67 -18.91 -18.80 -0.66
CA ALA A 67 -18.80 -19.67 -1.83
C ALA A 67 -20.16 -20.18 -2.33
N ARG A 68 -21.10 -20.47 -1.41
CA ARG A 68 -22.46 -20.88 -1.75
C ARG A 68 -23.32 -19.74 -2.29
N LYS A 69 -23.19 -18.53 -1.75
CA LYS A 69 -23.90 -17.35 -2.28
C LYS A 69 -23.46 -17.00 -3.70
N VAL A 70 -22.16 -17.11 -3.99
CA VAL A 70 -21.63 -16.89 -5.35
C VAL A 70 -22.17 -17.93 -6.33
N ARG A 71 -22.20 -19.21 -5.93
CA ARG A 71 -22.73 -20.30 -6.76
C ARG A 71 -24.25 -20.30 -6.92
N GLY A 72 -24.99 -19.70 -5.99
CA GLY A 72 -26.44 -19.57 -6.04
C GLY A 72 -26.93 -18.37 -6.88
N ARG A 73 -26.01 -17.59 -7.46
CA ARG A 73 -26.32 -16.47 -8.37
C ARG A 73 -26.15 -16.94 -9.82
N THR A 74 -27.04 -17.82 -10.23
CA THR A 74 -27.37 -18.23 -11.62
C THR A 74 -28.88 -18.36 -11.67
#